data_AF-A0AAD7AGR3-F1
#
_entry.id   AF-A0AAD7AGR3-F1
#
_cell.length_a   1.000
_cell.length_b   1.000
_cell.length_c   1.000
_cell.angle_alpha   90.00
_cell.angle_beta   90.00
_cell.angle_gamma   90.00
#
_symmetry.space_group_name_H-M   'P 1'
#
loop_
_entity.id
_entity.type
_entity.pdbx_description
1 polymer ?
#
loop_
_entity_poly.entity_id
_entity_poly.type
_entity_poly.pdbx_seq_one_letter_code
_entity_poly.pdbx_strand_id
1 'polypeptide(L)'
;MSSTNFGQCLDTIQSNSTLWHTGGTDFNGHTVTNVSQLLGMTYRMCLAQCGSAPEAFKFSSFSTQFSSFMLPFLALTAQLPFGASNYGDNFSTIMLTIGSPTLAIFSLMITVLNSRWIKRRFARISYPNSEQAVIILNNLQQSLLRVEKSTLDCRPPLLASRIVLAKNDQWWQRGAAALTFTHTWSMANIASVGWAVIAYVFTIASMDPTSMKIIGPAVACAWLWLLPLVVGWLQTSPNCDEVKIRTKLASLNQMVYIPGRGNDPAEPPVLAREITDQCAIEVWPPHRHGASPEDSDTYDEGRSPPFFNYARVFPWARSVEQIARGFEAASLRASERLTVNGSPWTTSERAGLIHISNRIGSAQAVANYIELEGKSQATCWAPEVWRRVIYASIVACTVQWLSTGPAIMAAWMTPTVGLGCHSASFLLHGVVATASFAIILLGVVVEQFYHSTNPHSYSLSASSHARYLTLSGLCRRIGKILAWSNGGLFIALDLLRFANIFDNCFCGSAVFGLGVNHGYNTVLYDHSMHFVNWWIASIVFATTAAFLFWISIFVLRA
;
A
#
# COMPACT_ATOMS: atom_id res chain seq x y z
N MET A 1 25.73 -20.10 -30.88
CA MET A 1 26.22 -18.73 -30.67
C MET A 1 27.37 -18.82 -29.69
N SER A 2 28.58 -18.41 -30.08
CA SER A 2 29.75 -18.44 -29.19
C SER A 2 29.61 -17.35 -28.13
N SER A 3 29.62 -17.74 -26.85
CA SER A 3 29.69 -16.81 -25.73
C SER A 3 31.09 -16.21 -25.61
N THR A 4 31.19 -14.94 -25.23
CA THR A 4 32.48 -14.28 -24.96
C THR A 4 32.88 -14.53 -23.51
N ASN A 5 34.16 -14.84 -23.24
CA ASN A 5 34.70 -14.76 -21.89
C ASN A 5 35.18 -13.32 -21.67
N PHE A 6 34.29 -12.48 -21.10
CA PHE A 6 34.53 -11.05 -21.01
C PHE A 6 35.70 -10.74 -20.08
N GLY A 7 35.80 -11.43 -18.94
CA GLY A 7 36.98 -11.37 -18.07
C GLY A 7 38.30 -11.63 -18.79
N GLN A 8 38.41 -12.75 -19.52
CA GLN A 8 39.63 -13.05 -20.29
C GLN A 8 39.92 -12.01 -21.38
N CYS A 9 38.89 -11.47 -22.02
CA CYS A 9 39.07 -10.39 -23.00
C CYS A 9 39.66 -9.14 -22.33
N LEU A 10 39.09 -8.72 -21.19
CA LEU A 10 39.57 -7.58 -20.43
C LEU A 10 41.02 -7.78 -19.97
N ASP A 11 41.37 -8.96 -19.45
CA ASP A 11 42.73 -9.30 -19.03
C ASP A 11 43.72 -9.22 -20.20
N THR A 12 43.31 -9.69 -21.39
CA THR A 12 44.11 -9.63 -22.60
C THR A 12 44.37 -8.18 -23.02
N ILE A 13 43.35 -7.33 -22.96
CA ILE A 13 43.48 -5.89 -23.27
C ILE A 13 44.39 -5.21 -22.25
N GLN A 14 44.26 -5.53 -20.95
CA GLN A 14 45.16 -5.04 -19.90
C GLN A 14 46.62 -5.37 -20.16
N SER A 15 46.90 -6.58 -20.63
CA SER A 15 48.27 -7.01 -20.93
C SER A 15 48.89 -6.36 -22.17
N ASN A 16 48.09 -5.75 -23.06
CA ASN A 16 48.56 -5.21 -24.34
C ASN A 16 48.54 -3.67 -24.36
N SER A 17 49.68 -3.07 -24.03
CA SER A 17 49.84 -1.61 -23.91
C SER A 17 49.53 -0.82 -25.18
N THR A 18 49.64 -1.44 -26.37
CA THR A 18 49.45 -0.75 -27.66
C THR A 18 47.98 -0.46 -27.97
N LEU A 19 47.06 -1.30 -27.49
CA LEU A 19 45.61 -1.15 -27.72
C LEU A 19 45.04 0.07 -26.99
N TRP A 20 45.68 0.49 -25.90
CA TRP A 20 45.27 1.60 -25.07
C TRP A 20 45.34 2.96 -25.76
N HIS A 21 46.30 3.16 -26.66
CA HIS A 21 46.45 4.43 -27.39
C HIS A 21 45.29 4.72 -28.36
N THR A 22 44.54 3.71 -28.77
CA THR A 22 43.45 3.82 -29.73
C THR A 22 42.06 3.98 -29.11
N GLY A 23 41.92 3.83 -27.79
CA GLY A 23 40.60 3.86 -27.16
C GLY A 23 40.54 3.76 -25.65
N GLY A 24 41.66 3.93 -24.93
CA GLY A 24 41.70 4.00 -23.48
C GLY A 24 41.04 5.27 -22.93
N THR A 25 40.34 5.15 -21.81
CA THR A 25 39.61 6.25 -21.17
C THR A 25 39.94 6.40 -19.68
N ASP A 26 39.77 7.61 -19.15
CA ASP A 26 39.72 7.86 -17.71
C ASP A 26 38.38 7.40 -17.09
N PHE A 27 38.21 7.64 -15.79
CA PHE A 27 36.99 7.34 -15.04
C PHE A 27 35.74 8.10 -15.54
N ASN A 28 35.90 9.23 -16.23
CA ASN A 28 34.80 10.03 -16.76
C ASN A 28 34.47 9.68 -18.22
N GLY A 29 35.23 8.76 -18.83
CA GLY A 29 35.08 8.39 -20.24
C GLY A 29 35.86 9.29 -21.21
N HIS A 30 36.73 10.18 -20.73
CA HIS A 30 37.59 10.96 -21.59
C HIS A 30 38.76 10.11 -22.08
N THR A 31 39.10 10.23 -23.36
CA THR A 31 40.23 9.49 -23.94
C THR A 31 41.54 9.96 -23.31
N VAL A 32 42.35 9.03 -22.81
CA VAL A 32 43.65 9.33 -22.21
C VAL A 32 44.78 8.64 -22.98
N THR A 33 45.90 9.34 -23.11
CA THR A 33 47.11 8.83 -23.75
C THR A 33 48.13 8.30 -22.74
N ASN A 34 48.01 8.72 -21.47
CA ASN A 34 48.88 8.28 -20.40
C ASN A 34 48.31 7.01 -19.73
N VAL A 35 49.12 5.95 -19.70
CA VAL A 35 48.75 4.64 -19.13
C VAL A 35 48.41 4.75 -17.64
N SER A 36 49.00 5.72 -16.90
CA SER A 36 48.74 5.89 -15.48
C SER A 36 47.34 6.45 -15.14
N GLN A 37 46.61 6.97 -16.13
CA GLN A 37 45.26 7.52 -15.97
C GLN A 37 44.19 6.61 -16.56
N LEU A 38 44.61 5.45 -17.06
CA LEU A 38 43.76 4.57 -17.82
C LEU A 38 42.93 3.70 -16.89
N LEU A 39 41.61 3.87 -16.94
CA LEU A 39 40.64 3.17 -16.09
C LEU A 39 39.58 2.43 -16.91
N GLY A 40 39.40 2.80 -18.18
CA GLY A 40 38.44 2.17 -19.07
C GLY A 40 38.85 2.14 -20.54
N MET A 41 37.92 1.71 -21.39
CA MET A 41 38.01 1.73 -22.83
C MET A 41 36.69 2.18 -23.46
N THR A 42 36.76 2.79 -24.64
CA THR A 42 35.57 3.16 -25.41
C THR A 42 34.73 1.94 -25.80
N TYR A 43 33.42 2.13 -25.94
CA TYR A 43 32.47 1.09 -26.35
C TYR A 43 32.85 0.45 -27.70
N ARG A 44 33.33 1.26 -28.66
CA ARG A 44 33.78 0.77 -29.97
C ARG A 44 34.99 -0.15 -29.85
N MET A 45 35.94 0.18 -28.99
CA MET A 45 37.10 -0.67 -28.71
C MET A 45 36.66 -1.98 -28.04
N CYS A 46 35.74 -1.92 -27.08
CA CYS A 46 35.16 -3.11 -26.46
C CYS A 46 34.53 -4.05 -27.51
N LEU A 47 33.70 -3.51 -28.41
CA LEU A 47 33.09 -4.31 -29.48
C LEU A 47 34.13 -4.92 -30.43
N ALA A 48 35.17 -4.17 -30.78
CA ALA A 48 36.21 -4.63 -31.69
C ALA A 48 37.04 -5.78 -31.09
N GLN A 49 37.30 -5.75 -29.78
CA GLN A 49 38.16 -6.73 -29.11
C GLN A 49 37.37 -7.89 -28.49
N CYS A 50 36.22 -7.62 -27.86
CA CYS A 50 35.43 -8.61 -27.12
C CYS A 50 34.15 -9.04 -27.83
N GLY A 51 33.73 -8.34 -28.89
CA GLY A 51 32.48 -8.61 -29.59
C GLY A 51 31.22 -8.11 -28.85
N SER A 52 30.06 -8.43 -29.40
CA SER A 52 28.75 -8.02 -28.87
C SER A 52 28.03 -9.09 -28.04
N ALA A 53 28.56 -10.31 -28.00
CA ALA A 53 27.91 -11.44 -27.32
C ALA A 53 28.00 -11.31 -25.79
N PRO A 54 26.97 -11.73 -25.05
CA PRO A 54 27.03 -11.80 -23.59
C PRO A 54 27.95 -12.91 -23.09
N GLU A 55 28.37 -12.80 -21.83
CA GLU A 55 29.04 -13.89 -21.14
C GLU A 55 28.19 -15.16 -21.10
N ALA A 56 28.88 -16.31 -21.05
CA ALA A 56 28.22 -17.59 -20.85
C ALA A 56 27.53 -17.64 -19.48
N PHE A 57 26.34 -18.24 -19.44
CA PHE A 57 25.64 -18.49 -18.19
C PHE A 57 26.50 -19.35 -17.25
N LYS A 58 26.73 -18.86 -16.03
CA LYS A 58 27.45 -19.56 -14.96
C LYS A 58 26.51 -19.83 -13.79
N PHE A 59 26.03 -21.06 -13.64
CA PHE A 59 25.06 -21.43 -12.60
C PHE A 59 25.54 -21.08 -11.18
N SER A 60 26.83 -21.23 -10.88
CA SER A 60 27.41 -20.86 -9.58
C SER A 60 27.26 -19.37 -9.28
N SER A 61 27.49 -18.50 -10.27
CA SER A 61 27.30 -17.04 -10.15
C SER A 61 25.83 -16.70 -9.95
N PHE A 62 24.97 -17.29 -10.80
CA PHE A 62 23.53 -17.09 -10.73
C PHE A 62 22.96 -17.49 -9.36
N SER A 63 23.24 -18.71 -8.91
CA SER A 63 22.71 -19.25 -7.65
C SER A 63 23.18 -18.43 -6.45
N THR A 64 24.45 -18.01 -6.44
CA THR A 64 24.99 -17.18 -5.36
C THR A 64 24.31 -15.81 -5.30
N GLN A 65 24.18 -15.11 -6.45
CA GLN A 65 23.55 -13.79 -6.46
C GLN A 65 22.04 -13.86 -6.18
N PHE A 66 21.33 -14.81 -6.79
CA PHE A 66 19.91 -15.01 -6.57
C PHE A 66 19.60 -15.31 -5.10
N SER A 67 20.32 -16.26 -4.49
CA SER A 67 20.11 -16.64 -3.09
C SER A 67 20.45 -15.53 -2.09
N SER A 68 21.41 -14.66 -2.42
CA SER A 68 21.85 -13.59 -1.52
C SER A 68 21.01 -12.31 -1.66
N PHE A 69 20.65 -11.91 -2.89
CA PHE A 69 20.09 -10.58 -3.15
C PHE A 69 18.61 -10.55 -3.46
N MET A 70 17.99 -11.69 -3.78
CA MET A 70 16.60 -11.74 -4.24
C MET A 70 15.76 -12.71 -3.44
N LEU A 71 16.28 -13.91 -3.17
CA LEU A 71 15.53 -14.97 -2.47
C LEU A 71 14.97 -14.54 -1.10
N PRO A 72 15.72 -13.82 -0.23
CA PRO A 72 15.18 -13.37 1.05
C PRO A 72 13.99 -12.42 0.88
N PHE A 73 14.04 -11.55 -0.12
CA PHE A 73 12.95 -10.61 -0.40
C PHE A 73 11.75 -11.31 -1.05
N LEU A 74 11.97 -12.27 -1.95
CA LEU A 74 10.89 -13.11 -2.47
C LEU A 74 10.20 -13.89 -1.34
N ALA A 75 10.96 -14.43 -0.38
CA ALA A 75 10.38 -15.08 0.78
C ALA A 75 9.52 -14.11 1.63
N LEU A 76 9.93 -12.83 1.75
CA LEU A 76 9.12 -11.80 2.40
C LEU A 76 7.83 -11.47 1.63
N THR A 77 7.80 -11.58 0.30
CA THR A 77 6.55 -11.37 -0.46
C THR A 77 5.47 -12.38 -0.07
N ALA A 78 5.86 -13.61 0.31
CA ALA A 78 4.93 -14.62 0.81
C ALA A 78 4.30 -14.25 2.17
N GLN A 79 4.89 -13.29 2.89
CA GLN A 79 4.39 -12.79 4.18
C GLN A 79 3.46 -11.58 4.03
N LEU A 80 3.23 -11.09 2.82
CA LEU A 80 2.24 -10.05 2.59
C LEU A 80 0.84 -10.59 2.94
N PRO A 81 -0.03 -9.78 3.55
CA PRO A 81 -1.38 -10.19 3.88
C PRO A 81 -2.19 -10.45 2.60
N PHE A 82 -2.47 -11.73 2.35
CA PHE A 82 -3.34 -12.19 1.29
C PHE A 82 -4.72 -12.53 1.86
N GLY A 83 -5.77 -12.22 1.11
CA GLY A 83 -7.15 -12.49 1.53
C GLY A 83 -8.12 -12.60 0.38
N ALA A 84 -7.62 -12.62 -0.87
CA ALA A 84 -8.51 -12.75 -2.01
C ALA A 84 -9.14 -14.14 -2.05
N SER A 85 -10.39 -14.19 -2.52
CA SER A 85 -11.15 -15.45 -2.67
C SER A 85 -10.51 -16.43 -3.65
N ASN A 86 -9.71 -15.93 -4.61
CA ASN A 86 -9.06 -16.73 -5.65
C ASN A 86 -7.54 -16.65 -5.57
N TYR A 87 -6.85 -17.77 -5.85
CA TYR A 87 -5.38 -17.82 -5.91
C TYR A 87 -4.78 -16.84 -6.92
N GLY A 88 -5.44 -16.65 -8.08
CA GLY A 88 -5.00 -15.71 -9.11
C GLY A 88 -4.99 -14.24 -8.66
N ASP A 89 -5.95 -13.84 -7.83
CA ASP A 89 -5.99 -12.48 -7.27
C ASP A 89 -4.89 -12.24 -6.23
N ASN A 90 -4.53 -13.28 -5.47
CA ASN A 90 -3.39 -13.22 -4.55
C ASN A 90 -2.07 -13.05 -5.32
N PHE A 91 -1.85 -13.83 -6.39
CA PHE A 91 -0.69 -13.67 -7.26
C PHE A 91 -0.65 -12.30 -7.95
N SER A 92 -1.80 -11.81 -8.43
CA SER A 92 -1.91 -10.46 -8.99
C SER A 92 -1.52 -9.40 -7.96
N THR A 93 -1.93 -9.55 -6.70
CA THR A 93 -1.57 -8.63 -5.62
C THR A 93 -0.05 -8.60 -5.37
N ILE A 94 0.64 -9.74 -5.47
CA ILE A 94 2.11 -9.81 -5.39
C ILE A 94 2.74 -8.98 -6.51
N MET A 95 2.32 -9.22 -7.76
CA MET A 95 2.87 -8.53 -8.92
C MET A 95 2.60 -7.02 -8.89
N LEU A 96 1.40 -6.61 -8.44
CA LEU A 96 1.04 -5.22 -8.25
C LEU A 96 1.87 -4.55 -7.13
N THR A 97 2.14 -5.27 -6.04
CA THR A 97 2.96 -4.78 -4.93
C THR A 97 4.41 -4.55 -5.35
N ILE A 98 5.00 -5.53 -6.04
CA ILE A 98 6.37 -5.45 -6.56
C ILE A 98 6.45 -4.35 -7.63
N GLY A 99 5.45 -4.29 -8.52
CA GLY A 99 5.43 -3.37 -9.64
C GLY A 99 5.07 -1.92 -9.31
N SER A 100 4.42 -1.67 -8.17
CA SER A 100 4.20 -0.32 -7.64
C SER A 100 4.37 -0.31 -6.12
N PRO A 101 5.62 -0.29 -5.62
CA PRO A 101 5.87 -0.21 -4.19
C PRO A 101 5.29 1.07 -3.59
N THR A 102 5.30 2.17 -4.36
CA THR A 102 4.65 3.44 -3.98
C THR A 102 3.19 3.23 -3.60
N LEU A 103 2.40 2.51 -4.41
CA LEU A 103 0.99 2.27 -4.10
C LEU A 103 0.80 1.34 -2.90
N ALA A 104 1.67 0.34 -2.74
CA ALA A 104 1.64 -0.56 -1.58
C ALA A 104 1.95 0.19 -0.27
N ILE A 105 2.99 1.03 -0.26
CA ILE A 105 3.38 1.87 0.86
C ILE A 105 2.29 2.91 1.18
N PHE A 106 1.72 3.54 0.14
CA PHE A 106 0.58 4.45 0.29
C PHE A 106 -0.58 3.76 1.01
N SER A 107 -0.92 2.54 0.56
CA SER A 107 -2.04 1.76 1.10
C SER A 107 -1.81 1.39 2.57
N LEU A 108 -0.58 1.06 2.98
CA LEU A 108 -0.23 0.84 4.39
C LEU A 108 -0.32 2.14 5.19
N MET A 109 0.30 3.21 4.68
CA MET A 109 0.37 4.47 5.40
C MET A 109 -1.02 5.08 5.61
N ILE A 110 -1.90 5.00 4.62
CA ILE A 110 -3.28 5.46 4.76
C ILE A 110 -4.07 4.60 5.77
N THR A 111 -3.83 3.28 5.86
CA THR A 111 -4.39 2.43 6.93
C THR A 111 -3.98 2.95 8.32
N VAL A 112 -2.68 3.17 8.54
CA VAL A 112 -2.15 3.66 9.83
C VAL A 112 -2.74 5.02 10.20
N LEU A 113 -2.75 5.95 9.24
CA LEU A 113 -3.32 7.29 9.45
C LEU A 113 -4.82 7.26 9.71
N ASN A 114 -5.56 6.35 9.05
CA ASN A 114 -6.98 6.14 9.28
C ASN A 114 -7.24 5.62 10.69
N SER A 115 -6.44 4.68 11.18
CA SER A 115 -6.49 4.18 12.56
C SER A 115 -6.22 5.28 13.59
N ARG A 116 -5.24 6.15 13.32
CA ARG A 116 -4.95 7.29 14.20
C ARG A 116 -6.08 8.33 14.20
N TRP A 117 -6.61 8.63 13.02
CA TRP A 117 -7.69 9.60 12.84
C TRP A 117 -8.97 9.14 13.55
N ILE A 118 -9.39 7.88 13.41
CA ILE A 118 -10.62 7.40 14.05
C ILE A 118 -10.52 7.45 15.58
N LYS A 119 -9.38 7.05 16.16
CA LYS A 119 -9.14 7.16 17.60
C LYS A 119 -9.30 8.61 18.08
N ARG A 120 -8.68 9.57 17.38
CA ARG A 120 -8.80 11.00 17.70
C ARG A 120 -10.22 11.54 17.52
N ARG A 121 -10.91 11.09 16.47
CA ARG A 121 -12.29 11.51 16.17
C ARG A 121 -13.26 11.10 17.27
N PHE A 122 -13.10 9.89 17.80
CA PHE A 122 -13.96 9.35 18.87
C PHE A 122 -13.48 9.71 20.29
N ALA A 123 -12.22 10.13 20.49
CA ALA A 123 -11.71 10.52 21.82
C ALA A 123 -12.48 11.67 22.48
N ARG A 124 -13.21 12.47 21.69
CA ARG A 124 -14.05 13.58 22.19
C ARG A 124 -15.49 13.17 22.49
N ILE A 125 -15.86 11.93 22.19
CA ILE A 125 -17.23 11.43 22.28
C ILE A 125 -17.38 10.63 23.57
N SER A 126 -18.17 11.16 24.50
CA SER A 126 -18.50 10.50 25.77
C SER A 126 -19.90 9.90 25.69
N TYR A 127 -20.02 8.77 24.99
CA TYR A 127 -21.28 8.01 24.85
C TYR A 127 -21.02 6.51 24.97
N PRO A 128 -21.95 5.70 25.51
CA PRO A 128 -21.80 4.25 25.58
C PRO A 128 -21.40 3.62 24.25
N ASN A 129 -20.47 2.67 24.30
CA ASN A 129 -19.94 1.92 23.16
C ASN A 129 -19.06 2.69 22.15
N SER A 130 -18.71 3.96 22.42
CA SER A 130 -17.86 4.73 21.49
C SER A 130 -16.49 4.07 21.25
N GLU A 131 -15.88 3.50 22.29
CA GLU A 131 -14.62 2.75 22.19
C GLU A 131 -14.77 1.46 21.38
N GLN A 132 -15.84 0.70 21.62
CA GLN A 132 -16.16 -0.52 20.87
C GLN A 132 -16.40 -0.20 19.39
N ALA A 133 -17.02 0.94 19.08
CA ALA A 133 -17.19 1.41 17.70
C ALA A 133 -15.84 1.67 17.02
N VAL A 134 -14.88 2.29 17.72
CA VAL A 134 -13.52 2.48 17.18
C VAL A 134 -12.87 1.14 16.86
N ILE A 135 -12.96 0.16 17.77
CA ILE A 135 -12.40 -1.18 17.56
C ILE A 135 -13.02 -1.84 16.33
N ILE A 136 -14.34 -1.86 16.21
CA ILE A 136 -15.05 -2.47 15.07
C ILE A 136 -14.65 -1.77 13.77
N LEU A 137 -14.76 -0.45 13.70
CA LEU A 137 -14.50 0.32 12.47
C LEU A 137 -13.04 0.25 12.03
N ASN A 138 -12.10 0.19 12.97
CA ASN A 138 -10.69 -0.02 12.68
C ASN A 138 -10.44 -1.41 12.07
N ASN A 139 -11.10 -2.44 12.59
CA ASN A 139 -11.00 -3.81 12.08
C ASN A 139 -11.72 -4.04 10.73
N LEU A 140 -12.59 -3.11 10.31
CA LEU A 140 -13.34 -3.15 9.05
C LEU A 140 -12.70 -2.31 7.94
N GLN A 141 -11.51 -1.72 8.14
CA GLN A 141 -10.81 -0.92 7.13
C GLN A 141 -10.55 -1.65 5.80
N GLN A 142 -10.38 -2.97 5.86
CA GLN A 142 -10.11 -3.79 4.66
C GLN A 142 -11.36 -4.36 4.00
N SER A 143 -12.53 -4.01 4.52
CA SER A 143 -13.82 -4.47 3.99
C SER A 143 -14.59 -3.30 3.37
N LEU A 144 -15.42 -3.60 2.37
CA LEU A 144 -16.33 -2.61 1.80
C LEU A 144 -17.45 -2.30 2.80
N LEU A 145 -17.18 -1.32 3.67
CA LEU A 145 -18.10 -0.87 4.71
C LEU A 145 -19.20 0.02 4.11
N ARG A 146 -20.44 -0.47 4.12
CA ARG A 146 -21.63 0.35 3.81
C ARG A 146 -22.43 0.61 5.08
N VAL A 147 -22.90 1.85 5.18
CA VAL A 147 -23.75 2.32 6.27
C VAL A 147 -25.06 2.80 5.65
N GLU A 148 -26.18 2.22 6.09
CA GLU A 148 -27.50 2.59 5.58
C GLU A 148 -27.82 4.04 5.97
N LYS A 149 -28.19 4.85 4.97
CA LYS A 149 -28.65 6.23 5.18
C LYS A 149 -30.15 6.22 5.44
N SER A 150 -30.52 6.26 6.71
CA SER A 150 -31.92 6.44 7.13
C SER A 150 -32.36 7.88 6.86
N THR A 151 -32.74 8.19 5.63
CA THR A 151 -33.29 9.52 5.26
C THR A 151 -34.60 9.44 4.48
N LEU A 152 -35.27 8.28 4.45
CA LEU A 152 -36.66 8.22 3.97
C LEU A 152 -37.59 7.89 5.13
N ASP A 153 -38.64 8.71 5.26
CA ASP A 153 -39.70 8.66 6.30
C ASP A 153 -40.42 7.30 6.43
N CYS A 154 -40.15 6.34 5.55
CA CYS A 154 -40.78 5.02 5.52
C CYS A 154 -39.86 3.85 5.96
N ARG A 155 -38.59 4.10 6.31
CA ARG A 155 -37.66 3.02 6.73
C ARG A 155 -37.34 3.10 8.23
N PRO A 156 -37.15 1.95 8.91
CA PRO A 156 -36.75 1.94 10.31
C PRO A 156 -35.38 2.60 10.47
N PRO A 157 -35.15 3.40 11.53
CA PRO A 157 -33.90 4.13 11.71
C PRO A 157 -32.80 3.21 12.25
N LEU A 158 -32.29 2.31 11.38
CA LEU A 158 -31.41 1.20 11.75
C LEU A 158 -30.12 1.66 12.43
N LEU A 159 -29.47 2.71 11.91
CA LEU A 159 -28.24 3.25 12.48
C LEU A 159 -28.50 3.95 13.82
N ALA A 160 -29.53 4.79 13.90
CA ALA A 160 -29.90 5.48 15.12
C ALA A 160 -30.25 4.50 16.23
N SER A 161 -31.05 3.48 15.91
CA SER A 161 -31.40 2.39 16.82
C SER A 161 -30.17 1.68 17.35
N ARG A 162 -29.17 1.44 16.49
CA ARG A 162 -27.93 0.75 16.86
C ARG A 162 -27.05 1.57 17.81
N ILE A 163 -27.03 2.90 17.66
CA ILE A 163 -26.27 3.80 18.52
C ILE A 163 -27.01 4.04 19.84
N VAL A 164 -28.29 4.40 19.75
CA VAL A 164 -29.05 4.96 20.87
C VAL A 164 -29.61 3.89 21.80
N LEU A 165 -30.21 2.81 21.30
CA LEU A 165 -30.91 1.85 22.16
C LEU A 165 -29.96 1.03 23.03
N ALA A 166 -30.20 0.99 24.34
CA ALA A 166 -29.38 0.22 25.28
C ALA A 166 -29.39 -1.30 25.02
N LYS A 167 -30.48 -1.84 24.44
CA LYS A 167 -30.54 -3.26 24.05
C LYS A 167 -29.47 -3.64 23.02
N ASN A 168 -28.97 -2.67 22.25
CA ASN A 168 -27.92 -2.87 21.25
C ASN A 168 -26.49 -2.74 21.83
N ASP A 169 -26.32 -2.44 23.13
CA ASP A 169 -24.99 -2.36 23.75
C ASP A 169 -24.23 -3.69 23.63
N GLN A 170 -24.95 -4.81 23.77
CA GLN A 170 -24.38 -6.14 23.63
C GLN A 170 -23.87 -6.41 22.21
N TRP A 171 -24.47 -5.80 21.18
CA TRP A 171 -23.99 -5.90 19.79
C TRP A 171 -22.59 -5.28 19.65
N TRP A 172 -22.37 -4.11 20.24
CA TRP A 172 -21.07 -3.43 20.19
C TRP A 172 -20.00 -4.19 20.98
N GLN A 173 -20.33 -4.66 22.18
CA GLN A 173 -19.40 -5.42 23.01
C GLN A 173 -19.01 -6.75 22.36
N ARG A 174 -19.99 -7.55 21.91
CA ARG A 174 -19.73 -8.81 21.20
C ARG A 174 -19.06 -8.56 19.86
N GLY A 175 -19.40 -7.48 19.16
CA GLY A 175 -18.80 -7.11 17.88
C GLY A 175 -17.32 -6.76 18.02
N ALA A 176 -16.96 -5.94 19.00
CA ALA A 176 -15.57 -5.62 19.30
C ALA A 176 -14.78 -6.88 19.67
N ALA A 177 -15.32 -7.75 20.53
CA ALA A 177 -14.68 -9.01 20.88
C ALA A 177 -14.56 -9.96 19.68
N ALA A 178 -15.59 -10.06 18.84
CA ALA A 178 -15.61 -10.96 17.68
C ALA A 178 -14.66 -10.51 16.57
N LEU A 179 -14.47 -9.19 16.39
CA LEU A 179 -13.62 -8.63 15.33
C LEU A 179 -12.19 -8.33 15.78
N THR A 180 -11.90 -8.40 17.08
CA THR A 180 -10.53 -8.33 17.60
C THR A 180 -9.85 -9.68 17.41
N PHE A 181 -9.06 -9.82 16.34
CA PHE A 181 -8.26 -11.02 16.10
C PHE A 181 -6.86 -10.85 16.70
N THR A 182 -6.47 -11.78 17.56
CA THR A 182 -5.33 -11.61 18.48
C THR A 182 -3.98 -12.13 17.97
N HIS A 183 -3.79 -12.51 16.69
CA HIS A 183 -2.51 -13.13 16.32
C HIS A 183 -2.11 -12.95 14.84
N THR A 184 -1.46 -11.84 14.51
CA THR A 184 -0.76 -11.65 13.21
C THR A 184 0.75 -11.86 13.31
N TRP A 185 1.32 -11.74 14.51
CA TRP A 185 2.69 -12.14 14.79
C TRP A 185 2.76 -13.64 15.11
N SER A 186 2.61 -14.49 14.08
CA SER A 186 2.94 -15.91 14.25
C SER A 186 4.46 -16.06 14.47
N MET A 187 4.89 -17.11 15.18
CA MET A 187 6.32 -17.40 15.32
C MET A 187 7.00 -17.61 13.95
N ALA A 188 6.25 -18.15 12.98
CA ALA A 188 6.72 -18.29 11.60
C ALA A 188 6.96 -16.93 10.92
N ASN A 189 6.06 -15.97 11.12
CA ASN A 189 6.21 -14.61 10.56
C ASN A 189 7.42 -13.92 11.19
N ILE A 190 7.59 -14.01 12.52
CA ILE A 190 8.76 -13.46 13.23
C ILE A 190 10.06 -14.08 12.70
N ALA A 191 10.11 -15.42 12.63
CA ALA A 191 11.28 -16.13 12.15
C ALA A 191 11.63 -15.75 10.71
N SER A 192 10.64 -15.66 9.82
CA SER A 192 10.85 -15.29 8.40
C SER A 192 11.44 -13.89 8.23
N VAL A 193 10.92 -12.90 8.96
CA VAL A 193 11.47 -11.54 8.97
C VAL A 193 12.87 -11.54 9.56
N GLY A 194 13.08 -12.25 10.67
CA GLY A 194 14.39 -12.39 11.31
C GLY A 194 15.43 -12.99 10.37
N TRP A 195 15.09 -14.05 9.64
CA TRP A 195 15.96 -14.67 8.65
C TRP A 195 16.29 -13.75 7.48
N ALA A 196 15.33 -12.96 7.00
CA ALA A 196 15.59 -11.98 5.95
C ALA A 196 16.58 -10.88 6.41
N VAL A 197 16.45 -10.38 7.65
CA VAL A 197 17.41 -9.44 8.25
C VAL A 197 18.79 -10.06 8.38
N ILE A 198 18.87 -11.27 8.94
CA ILE A 198 20.12 -12.00 9.13
C ILE A 198 20.81 -12.23 7.77
N ALA A 199 20.08 -12.72 6.77
CA ALA A 199 20.61 -12.95 5.43
C ALA A 199 21.13 -11.66 4.80
N TYR A 200 20.41 -10.54 4.95
CA TYR A 200 20.85 -9.23 4.45
C TYR A 200 22.15 -8.76 5.11
N VAL A 201 22.25 -8.85 6.44
CA VAL A 201 23.45 -8.45 7.20
C VAL A 201 24.65 -9.32 6.81
N PHE A 202 24.49 -10.65 6.77
CA PHE A 202 25.58 -11.55 6.36
C PHE A 202 25.99 -11.32 4.90
N THR A 203 25.04 -11.06 4.02
CA THR A 203 25.31 -10.74 2.61
C THR A 203 26.16 -9.48 2.49
N ILE A 204 25.84 -8.42 3.24
CA ILE A 204 26.66 -7.20 3.23
C ILE A 204 28.03 -7.42 3.87
N ALA A 205 28.08 -8.13 5.00
CA ALA A 205 29.34 -8.35 5.73
C ALA A 205 30.32 -9.26 4.98
N SER A 206 29.82 -10.19 4.17
CA SER A 206 30.63 -11.11 3.37
C SER A 206 31.06 -10.53 2.01
N MET A 207 30.59 -9.33 1.66
CA MET A 207 30.99 -8.69 0.43
C MET A 207 32.43 -8.21 0.47
N ASP A 208 33.17 -8.60 -0.55
CA ASP A 208 34.40 -7.94 -0.90
C ASP A 208 34.08 -6.66 -1.70
N PRO A 209 34.31 -5.46 -1.14
CA PRO A 209 34.05 -4.19 -1.81
C PRO A 209 34.93 -3.98 -3.05
N THR A 210 35.96 -4.81 -3.24
CA THR A 210 36.88 -4.75 -4.38
C THR A 210 36.46 -5.66 -5.55
N SER A 211 35.40 -6.47 -5.39
CA SER A 211 34.93 -7.38 -6.44
C SER A 211 34.03 -6.68 -7.48
N MET A 212 34.20 -7.03 -8.77
CA MET A 212 33.45 -6.45 -9.92
C MET A 212 31.92 -6.63 -9.88
N LYS A 213 31.35 -7.38 -8.92
CA LYS A 213 29.93 -7.77 -8.90
C LYS A 213 29.07 -6.84 -8.03
N ILE A 214 29.14 -5.54 -8.29
CA ILE A 214 28.40 -4.49 -7.53
C ILE A 214 26.89 -4.49 -7.84
N ILE A 215 26.43 -5.30 -8.80
CA ILE A 215 25.03 -5.40 -9.23
C ILE A 215 24.13 -6.01 -8.15
N GLY A 216 24.59 -7.06 -7.46
CA GLY A 216 23.85 -7.71 -6.38
C GLY A 216 23.37 -6.75 -5.27
N PRO A 217 24.27 -5.95 -4.66
CA PRO A 217 23.87 -5.01 -3.62
C PRO A 217 22.91 -3.90 -4.12
N ALA A 218 23.04 -3.46 -5.38
CA ALA A 218 22.08 -2.53 -5.97
C ALA A 218 20.67 -3.13 -6.04
N VAL A 219 20.55 -4.41 -6.44
CA VAL A 219 19.28 -5.15 -6.39
C VAL A 219 18.74 -5.17 -4.96
N ALA A 220 19.55 -5.55 -3.96
CA ALA A 220 19.08 -5.57 -2.58
C ALA A 220 18.57 -4.20 -2.07
N CYS A 221 19.21 -3.09 -2.45
CA CYS A 221 18.72 -1.75 -2.13
C CYS A 221 17.33 -1.49 -2.74
N ALA A 222 17.11 -1.91 -3.99
CA ALA A 222 15.82 -1.77 -4.68
C ALA A 222 14.69 -2.60 -4.05
N TRP A 223 15.01 -3.67 -3.31
CA TRP A 223 14.04 -4.53 -2.62
C TRP A 223 13.85 -4.20 -1.12
N LEU A 224 14.71 -3.37 -0.53
CA LEU A 224 14.79 -3.21 0.92
C LEU A 224 13.52 -2.61 1.57
N TRP A 225 12.75 -1.81 0.83
CA TRP A 225 11.46 -1.27 1.27
C TRP A 225 10.42 -2.34 1.64
N LEU A 226 10.57 -3.56 1.12
CA LEU A 226 9.63 -4.66 1.36
C LEU A 226 9.63 -5.08 2.83
N LEU A 227 10.79 -5.00 3.50
CA LEU A 227 10.94 -5.40 4.90
C LEU A 227 10.06 -4.56 5.84
N PRO A 228 10.19 -3.22 5.89
CA PRO A 228 9.31 -2.38 6.71
C PRO A 228 7.85 -2.42 6.24
N LEU A 229 7.57 -2.67 4.95
CA LEU A 229 6.20 -2.87 4.47
C LEU A 229 5.55 -4.11 5.08
N VAL A 230 6.23 -5.27 5.03
CA VAL A 230 5.75 -6.53 5.61
C VAL A 230 5.56 -6.38 7.12
N VAL A 231 6.56 -5.82 7.82
CA VAL A 231 6.46 -5.56 9.25
C VAL A 231 5.28 -4.63 9.56
N GLY A 232 5.09 -3.57 8.77
CA GLY A 232 3.97 -2.65 8.94
C GLY A 232 2.60 -3.30 8.75
N TRP A 233 2.48 -4.23 7.79
CA TRP A 233 1.26 -5.02 7.62
C TRP A 233 1.02 -5.99 8.76
N LEU A 234 2.06 -6.70 9.22
CA LEU A 234 1.97 -7.57 10.40
C LEU A 234 1.59 -6.77 11.66
N GLN A 235 2.07 -5.53 11.78
CA GLN A 235 1.72 -4.64 12.88
C GLN A 235 0.28 -4.15 12.80
N THR A 236 -0.14 -3.61 11.66
CA THR A 236 -1.51 -3.08 11.47
C THR A 236 -2.57 -4.17 11.55
N SER A 237 -2.18 -5.43 11.33
CA SER A 237 -3.02 -6.61 11.46
C SER A 237 -4.34 -6.49 10.67
N PRO A 238 -4.28 -6.15 9.37
CA PRO A 238 -5.49 -6.00 8.56
C PRO A 238 -6.26 -7.33 8.52
N ASN A 239 -7.54 -7.32 8.92
CA ASN A 239 -8.40 -8.48 8.74
C ASN A 239 -8.79 -8.59 7.26
N CYS A 240 -8.13 -9.47 6.52
CA CYS A 240 -8.35 -9.66 5.08
C CYS A 240 -9.29 -10.84 4.76
N ASP A 241 -9.71 -11.61 5.75
CA ASP A 241 -10.65 -12.71 5.57
C ASP A 241 -12.09 -12.18 5.54
N GLU A 242 -12.51 -11.79 4.34
CA GLU A 242 -13.84 -11.22 4.09
C GLU A 242 -14.96 -12.18 4.51
N VAL A 243 -14.82 -13.48 4.22
CA VAL A 243 -15.84 -14.49 4.54
C VAL A 243 -16.04 -14.60 6.05
N LYS A 244 -14.95 -14.61 6.81
CA LYS A 244 -14.99 -14.65 8.26
C LYS A 244 -15.56 -13.37 8.86
N ILE A 245 -15.16 -12.20 8.35
CA ILE A 245 -15.72 -10.91 8.79
C ILE A 245 -17.23 -10.87 8.52
N ARG A 246 -17.65 -11.24 7.31
CA ARG A 246 -19.06 -11.22 6.90
C ARG A 246 -19.89 -12.19 7.72
N THR A 247 -19.42 -13.42 7.91
CA THR A 247 -20.12 -14.42 8.74
C THR A 247 -20.30 -13.93 10.18
N LYS A 248 -19.26 -13.32 10.77
CA LYS A 248 -19.35 -12.73 12.10
C LYS A 248 -20.31 -11.54 12.15
N LEU A 249 -20.24 -10.62 11.20
CA LEU A 249 -21.17 -9.49 11.12
C LEU A 249 -22.61 -9.92 10.90
N ALA A 250 -22.86 -10.92 10.04
CA ALA A 250 -24.18 -11.49 9.82
C ALA A 250 -24.75 -12.10 11.12
N SER A 251 -23.94 -12.88 11.84
CA SER A 251 -24.31 -13.40 13.16
C SER A 251 -24.62 -12.27 14.17
N LEU A 252 -23.82 -11.21 14.19
CA LEU A 252 -24.06 -10.07 15.07
C LEU A 252 -25.35 -9.33 14.70
N ASN A 253 -25.61 -9.13 13.41
CA ASN A 253 -26.79 -8.42 12.91
C ASN A 253 -28.12 -9.11 13.27
N GLN A 254 -28.10 -10.42 13.61
CA GLN A 254 -29.28 -11.13 14.11
C GLN A 254 -29.74 -10.69 15.51
N MET A 255 -28.91 -9.96 16.26
CA MET A 255 -29.17 -9.53 17.64
C MET A 255 -29.57 -8.05 17.75
N VAL A 256 -29.87 -7.40 16.64
CA VAL A 256 -30.13 -5.96 16.60
C VAL A 256 -31.61 -5.69 16.88
N TYR A 257 -31.86 -4.73 17.75
CA TYR A 257 -33.20 -4.25 18.10
C TYR A 257 -33.49 -2.90 17.45
N ILE A 258 -34.75 -2.69 17.09
CA ILE A 258 -35.32 -1.41 16.64
C ILE A 258 -36.51 -1.04 17.53
N PRO A 259 -36.91 0.25 17.58
CA PRO A 259 -38.10 0.67 18.32
C PRO A 259 -39.36 -0.07 17.86
N GLY A 260 -40.33 -0.23 18.76
CA GLY A 260 -41.65 -0.78 18.47
C GLY A 260 -42.38 -0.02 17.35
N ARG A 261 -43.38 -0.67 16.75
CA ARG A 261 -44.03 -0.18 15.51
C ARG A 261 -45.02 0.95 15.77
N GLY A 262 -45.48 1.10 17.01
CA GLY A 262 -46.35 2.17 17.46
C GLY A 262 -45.60 3.46 17.77
N ASN A 263 -46.36 4.56 17.85
CA ASN A 263 -45.84 5.84 18.32
C ASN A 263 -45.63 5.87 19.84
N ASP A 264 -45.99 4.79 20.55
CA ASP A 264 -45.88 4.70 22.00
C ASP A 264 -44.42 4.40 22.42
N PRO A 265 -43.75 5.32 23.15
CA PRO A 265 -42.40 5.08 23.66
C PRO A 265 -42.34 3.96 24.72
N ALA A 266 -43.46 3.45 25.21
CA ALA A 266 -43.54 2.31 26.13
C ALA A 266 -43.52 0.94 25.42
N GLU A 267 -43.68 0.88 24.10
CA GLU A 267 -43.65 -0.39 23.36
C GLU A 267 -42.24 -1.02 23.41
N PRO A 268 -42.12 -2.33 23.72
CA PRO A 268 -40.81 -2.97 23.80
C PRO A 268 -40.11 -2.97 22.43
N PRO A 269 -38.77 -2.78 22.38
CA PRO A 269 -38.00 -2.90 21.16
C PRO A 269 -38.14 -4.30 20.52
N VAL A 270 -38.29 -4.33 19.19
CA VAL A 270 -38.46 -5.56 18.40
C VAL A 270 -37.16 -5.91 17.68
N LEU A 271 -36.93 -7.19 17.38
CA LEU A 271 -35.76 -7.62 16.61
C LEU A 271 -35.85 -7.13 15.17
N ALA A 272 -34.77 -6.52 14.67
CA ALA A 272 -34.72 -5.93 13.33
C ALA A 272 -35.03 -6.95 12.23
N ARG A 273 -34.53 -8.19 12.38
CA ARG A 273 -34.73 -9.29 11.42
C ARG A 273 -36.20 -9.71 11.21
N GLU A 274 -37.07 -9.38 12.15
CA GLU A 274 -38.50 -9.68 12.05
C GLU A 274 -39.23 -8.64 11.17
N ILE A 275 -38.58 -7.50 10.91
CA ILE A 275 -39.15 -6.35 10.22
C ILE A 275 -38.43 -6.08 8.90
N THR A 276 -37.11 -6.27 8.84
CA THR A 276 -36.30 -6.02 7.66
C THR A 276 -35.07 -6.91 7.60
N ASP A 277 -34.69 -7.29 6.38
CA ASP A 277 -33.41 -7.96 6.09
C ASP A 277 -32.23 -6.97 6.03
N GLN A 278 -32.50 -5.67 6.09
CA GLN A 278 -31.46 -4.64 5.99
C GLN A 278 -30.70 -4.44 7.30
N CYS A 279 -29.42 -4.12 7.19
CA CYS A 279 -28.52 -3.90 8.32
C CYS A 279 -27.95 -2.48 8.31
N ALA A 280 -27.82 -1.86 9.49
CA ALA A 280 -27.24 -0.52 9.60
C ALA A 280 -25.76 -0.48 9.17
N ILE A 281 -25.02 -1.54 9.49
CA ILE A 281 -23.62 -1.72 9.16
C ILE A 281 -23.51 -3.06 8.45
N GLU A 282 -23.06 -3.02 7.19
CA GLU A 282 -22.92 -4.19 6.33
C GLU A 282 -21.58 -4.17 5.60
N VAL A 283 -21.04 -5.36 5.36
CA VAL A 283 -19.91 -5.59 4.45
C VAL A 283 -20.46 -6.21 3.18
N TRP A 284 -20.34 -5.50 2.06
CA TRP A 284 -20.88 -5.94 0.78
C TRP A 284 -19.95 -6.94 0.08
N PRO A 285 -20.50 -8.02 -0.52
CA PRO A 285 -19.70 -8.96 -1.29
C PRO A 285 -19.20 -8.34 -2.61
N PRO A 286 -18.00 -8.73 -3.09
CA PRO A 286 -17.49 -8.30 -4.39
C PRO A 286 -18.27 -8.86 -5.59
N HIS A 287 -19.12 -9.88 -5.38
CA HIS A 287 -19.87 -10.57 -6.44
C HIS A 287 -21.35 -10.74 -6.06
N ARG A 288 -22.18 -9.73 -6.31
CA ARG A 288 -23.63 -9.91 -6.31
C ARG A 288 -24.07 -10.28 -7.73
N HIS A 289 -24.65 -11.47 -7.91
CA HIS A 289 -25.27 -11.85 -9.19
C HIS A 289 -26.35 -10.81 -9.55
N GLY A 290 -26.23 -10.19 -10.73
CA GLY A 290 -27.14 -9.14 -11.22
C GLY A 290 -26.54 -7.72 -11.27
N ALA A 291 -25.27 -7.55 -10.91
CA ALA A 291 -24.55 -6.29 -11.04
C ALA A 291 -24.39 -5.88 -12.52
N SER A 292 -24.77 -4.65 -12.86
CA SER A 292 -24.67 -4.06 -14.20
C SER A 292 -23.20 -4.02 -14.66
N PRO A 293 -22.88 -3.97 -15.97
CA PRO A 293 -21.52 -3.64 -16.44
C PRO A 293 -20.92 -2.37 -15.80
N GLU A 294 -21.78 -1.46 -15.34
CA GLU A 294 -21.44 -0.24 -14.58
C GLU A 294 -20.88 -0.52 -13.16
N ASP A 295 -21.21 -1.67 -12.55
CA ASP A 295 -20.69 -2.09 -11.25
C ASP A 295 -19.26 -2.71 -11.33
N SER A 296 -18.73 -2.93 -12.54
CA SER A 296 -17.42 -3.56 -12.76
C SER A 296 -16.24 -2.72 -12.26
N ASP A 297 -16.44 -1.42 -12.04
CA ASP A 297 -15.41 -0.50 -11.58
C ASP A 297 -15.32 -0.44 -10.04
N THR A 298 -16.33 -0.92 -9.30
CA THR A 298 -16.31 -1.12 -7.84
C THR A 298 -15.45 -2.32 -7.38
N TYR A 299 -14.79 -3.00 -8.33
CA TYR A 299 -14.10 -4.27 -8.10
C TYR A 299 -12.96 -4.15 -7.08
N ASP A 300 -12.19 -3.06 -7.12
CA ASP A 300 -11.05 -2.90 -6.22
C ASP A 300 -11.48 -2.59 -4.78
N GLU A 301 -12.59 -1.89 -4.56
CA GLU A 301 -13.08 -1.59 -3.20
C GLU A 301 -13.54 -2.86 -2.47
N GLY A 302 -14.13 -3.80 -3.21
CA GLY A 302 -14.59 -5.09 -2.71
C GLY A 302 -13.47 -6.11 -2.46
N ARG A 303 -12.23 -5.83 -2.88
CA ARG A 303 -11.09 -6.74 -2.70
C ARG A 303 -10.46 -6.59 -1.32
N SER A 304 -10.55 -7.62 -0.49
CA SER A 304 -10.03 -7.62 0.88
C SER A 304 -8.49 -7.49 1.07
N PRO A 305 -7.60 -7.80 0.10
CA PRO A 305 -6.17 -7.60 0.31
C PRO A 305 -5.83 -6.13 0.59
N PRO A 306 -4.86 -5.85 1.49
CA PRO A 306 -4.59 -4.48 1.93
C PRO A 306 -3.98 -3.59 0.87
N PHE A 307 -3.39 -4.18 -0.17
CA PHE A 307 -2.96 -3.46 -1.35
C PHE A 307 -4.09 -2.62 -1.96
N PHE A 308 -5.34 -3.10 -1.92
CA PHE A 308 -6.49 -2.37 -2.50
C PHE A 308 -7.07 -1.29 -1.60
N ASN A 309 -6.45 -1.03 -0.44
CA ASN A 309 -6.96 -0.02 0.48
C ASN A 309 -6.95 1.40 -0.11
N TYR A 310 -6.17 1.65 -1.18
CA TYR A 310 -6.24 2.89 -1.95
C TYR A 310 -7.65 3.19 -2.47
N ALA A 311 -8.43 2.18 -2.84
CA ALA A 311 -9.78 2.35 -3.37
C ALA A 311 -10.79 2.71 -2.26
N ARG A 312 -10.53 2.24 -1.03
CA ARG A 312 -11.45 2.41 0.11
C ARG A 312 -11.28 3.72 0.88
N VAL A 313 -10.22 4.49 0.62
CA VAL A 313 -9.84 5.66 1.43
C VAL A 313 -11.01 6.61 1.68
N PHE A 314 -11.74 6.97 0.62
CA PHE A 314 -12.87 7.90 0.72
C PHE A 314 -14.18 7.24 1.19
N PRO A 315 -14.67 6.13 0.59
CA PRO A 315 -15.93 5.53 1.03
C PRO A 315 -15.87 5.05 2.49
N TRP A 316 -14.75 4.45 2.93
CA TRP A 316 -14.59 4.05 4.32
C TRP A 316 -14.61 5.25 5.27
N ALA A 317 -13.85 6.32 4.95
CA ALA A 317 -13.79 7.50 5.80
C ALA A 317 -15.16 8.20 5.91
N ARG A 318 -15.95 8.21 4.83
CA ARG A 318 -17.33 8.73 4.82
C ARG A 318 -18.24 7.91 5.73
N SER A 319 -18.20 6.58 5.62
CA SER A 319 -18.99 5.67 6.47
C SER A 319 -18.64 5.83 7.96
N VAL A 320 -17.36 5.96 8.29
CA VAL A 320 -16.91 6.21 9.68
C VAL A 320 -17.38 7.56 10.19
N GLU A 321 -17.28 8.62 9.38
CA GLU A 321 -17.72 9.96 9.80
C GLU A 321 -19.23 10.00 10.03
N GLN A 322 -20.03 9.27 9.24
CA GLN A 322 -21.47 9.16 9.47
C GLN A 322 -21.78 8.54 10.84
N ILE A 323 -21.09 7.45 11.20
CA ILE A 323 -21.25 6.81 12.51
C ILE A 323 -20.76 7.74 13.63
N ALA A 324 -19.59 8.36 13.46
CA ALA A 324 -19.00 9.27 14.44
C ALA A 324 -19.93 10.45 14.76
N ARG A 325 -20.58 11.02 13.75
CA ARG A 325 -21.57 12.10 13.94
C ARG A 325 -22.81 11.65 14.69
N GLY A 326 -23.30 10.44 14.43
CA GLY A 326 -24.43 9.90 15.18
C GLY A 326 -24.10 9.72 16.66
N PHE A 327 -22.89 9.22 16.96
CA PHE A 327 -22.40 9.13 18.33
C PHE A 327 -22.15 10.51 18.98
N GLU A 328 -21.63 11.47 18.22
CA GLU A 328 -21.40 12.85 18.69
C GLU A 328 -22.71 13.56 19.03
N ALA A 329 -23.72 13.44 18.17
CA ALA A 329 -25.06 13.97 18.41
C ALA A 329 -25.68 13.36 19.67
N ALA A 330 -25.62 12.04 19.81
CA ALA A 330 -26.12 11.34 20.98
C ALA A 330 -25.35 11.72 22.27
N SER A 331 -24.03 11.91 22.17
CA SER A 331 -23.17 12.38 23.27
C SER A 331 -23.55 13.80 23.72
N LEU A 332 -23.81 14.71 22.77
CA LEU A 332 -24.18 16.08 23.07
C LEU A 332 -25.53 16.14 23.80
N ARG A 333 -26.56 15.47 23.26
CA ARG A 333 -27.89 15.43 23.89
C ARG A 333 -27.86 14.79 25.27
N ALA A 334 -27.06 13.74 25.45
CA ALA A 334 -26.87 13.14 26.77
C ALA A 334 -26.18 14.09 27.76
N SER A 335 -25.20 14.89 27.31
CA SER A 335 -24.53 15.89 28.15
C SER A 335 -25.46 17.02 28.58
N GLU A 336 -26.43 17.38 27.72
CA GLU A 336 -27.50 18.34 27.99
C GLU A 336 -28.64 17.76 28.84
N ARG A 337 -28.52 16.48 29.24
CA ARG A 337 -29.53 15.74 30.01
C ARG A 337 -30.87 15.62 29.27
N LEU A 338 -30.82 15.51 27.94
CA LEU A 338 -31.98 15.24 27.11
C LEU A 338 -32.17 13.74 26.92
N THR A 339 -33.36 13.24 27.26
CA THR A 339 -33.76 11.85 27.02
C THR A 339 -34.31 11.69 25.60
N VAL A 340 -34.30 10.46 25.08
CA VAL A 340 -34.79 10.18 23.73
C VAL A 340 -36.29 10.45 23.60
N ASN A 341 -37.09 10.00 24.57
CA ASN A 341 -38.55 10.16 24.57
C ASN A 341 -39.04 11.49 25.18
N GLY A 342 -38.16 12.41 25.58
CA GLY A 342 -38.52 13.67 26.22
C GLY A 342 -38.95 13.55 27.70
N SER A 343 -38.81 12.38 28.31
CA SER A 343 -39.04 12.19 29.75
C SER A 343 -37.97 12.89 30.61
N PRO A 344 -38.24 13.15 31.91
CA PRO A 344 -37.22 13.70 32.82
C PRO A 344 -35.97 12.82 32.89
N TRP A 345 -34.79 13.46 32.89
CA TRP A 345 -33.52 12.75 32.96
C TRP A 345 -33.39 11.92 34.23
N THR A 346 -33.19 10.62 34.07
CA THR A 346 -32.92 9.72 35.18
C THR A 346 -31.42 9.59 35.39
N THR A 347 -30.93 9.81 36.62
CA THR A 347 -29.51 9.64 36.94
C THR A 347 -29.19 8.16 37.11
N SER A 348 -28.06 7.68 36.58
CA SER A 348 -27.60 6.31 36.80
C SER A 348 -27.01 6.15 38.20
N GLU A 349 -27.18 4.96 38.79
CA GLU A 349 -26.53 4.57 40.06
C GLU A 349 -24.99 4.60 39.96
N ARG A 350 -24.44 4.40 38.77
CA ARG A 350 -23.00 4.49 38.52
C ARG A 350 -22.66 5.84 37.91
N ALA A 351 -21.79 6.59 38.59
CA ALA A 351 -21.29 7.87 38.12
C ALA A 351 -20.72 7.74 36.68
N GLY A 352 -21.18 8.59 35.77
CA GLY A 352 -20.72 8.63 34.38
C GLY A 352 -21.45 7.70 33.41
N LEU A 353 -22.36 6.83 33.85
CA LEU A 353 -23.18 6.00 32.95
C LEU A 353 -24.52 6.68 32.63
N ILE A 354 -24.98 6.50 31.40
CA ILE A 354 -26.32 6.93 30.98
C ILE A 354 -27.33 5.86 31.41
N HIS A 355 -28.36 6.26 32.15
CA HIS A 355 -29.42 5.34 32.59
C HIS A 355 -30.21 4.80 31.38
N ILE A 356 -30.62 3.54 31.44
CA ILE A 356 -31.27 2.82 30.32
C ILE A 356 -32.56 3.52 29.90
N SER A 357 -33.35 4.05 30.84
CA SER A 357 -34.61 4.76 30.55
C SER A 357 -34.41 6.00 29.68
N ASN A 358 -33.26 6.68 29.76
CA ASN A 358 -32.98 7.88 28.98
C ASN A 358 -32.73 7.57 27.49
N ARG A 359 -32.55 6.28 27.15
CA ARG A 359 -32.17 5.76 25.83
C ARG A 359 -33.31 4.98 25.15
N ILE A 360 -34.55 5.16 25.61
CA ILE A 360 -35.75 4.53 25.07
C ILE A 360 -36.63 5.60 24.43
N GLY A 361 -37.20 5.29 23.27
CA GLY A 361 -38.19 6.14 22.61
C GLY A 361 -38.73 5.50 21.33
N SER A 362 -39.70 6.18 20.72
CA SER A 362 -40.29 5.79 19.44
C SER A 362 -39.27 5.85 18.29
N ALA A 363 -39.62 5.26 17.14
CA ALA A 363 -38.75 5.29 15.96
C ALA A 363 -38.30 6.71 15.57
N GLN A 364 -39.24 7.66 15.52
CA GLN A 364 -38.91 9.05 15.20
C GLN A 364 -38.04 9.70 16.28
N ALA A 365 -38.34 9.45 17.55
CA ALA A 365 -37.56 10.00 18.66
C ALA A 365 -36.10 9.51 18.62
N VAL A 366 -35.90 8.23 18.34
CA VAL A 366 -34.57 7.62 18.17
C VAL A 366 -33.84 8.18 16.95
N ALA A 367 -34.53 8.31 15.82
CA ALA A 367 -33.97 8.90 14.60
C ALA A 367 -33.50 10.34 14.84
N ASN A 368 -34.39 11.17 15.40
CA ASN A 368 -34.11 12.56 15.72
C ASN A 368 -32.95 12.66 16.71
N TYR A 369 -32.77 11.71 17.64
CA TYR A 369 -31.72 11.76 18.66
C TYR A 369 -30.28 11.79 18.10
N ILE A 370 -30.05 11.28 16.90
CA ILE A 370 -28.73 11.30 16.25
C ILE A 370 -28.57 12.42 15.23
N GLU A 371 -29.61 13.23 15.02
CA GLU A 371 -29.57 14.38 14.12
C GLU A 371 -29.08 15.63 14.86
N LEU A 372 -28.18 16.40 14.22
CA LEU A 372 -27.75 17.71 14.69
C LEU A 372 -28.55 18.78 13.95
N GLU A 373 -29.52 19.39 14.61
CA GLU A 373 -30.29 20.52 14.07
C GLU A 373 -29.34 21.65 13.64
N GLY A 374 -29.56 22.23 12.46
CA GLY A 374 -28.82 23.38 11.96
C GLY A 374 -27.41 23.12 11.39
N LYS A 375 -26.85 21.90 11.50
CA LYS A 375 -25.57 21.51 10.84
C LYS A 375 -25.78 20.68 9.57
N SER A 376 -26.83 21.02 8.81
CA SER A 376 -27.10 20.42 7.49
C SER A 376 -26.16 20.98 6.44
N GLN A 377 -24.91 20.51 6.46
CA GLN A 377 -24.12 20.29 5.27
C GLN A 377 -23.07 19.27 5.66
N ALA A 378 -23.40 17.99 5.48
CA ALA A 378 -22.36 16.98 5.48
C ALA A 378 -21.41 17.31 4.32
N THR A 379 -20.25 17.88 4.68
CA THR A 379 -19.10 17.91 3.78
C THR A 379 -18.97 16.53 3.16
N CYS A 380 -18.96 16.45 1.83
CA CYS A 380 -18.92 15.15 1.15
C CYS A 380 -17.65 14.34 1.51
N TRP A 381 -16.66 15.06 2.00
CA TRP A 381 -15.39 14.56 2.49
C TRP A 381 -15.44 14.41 4.02
N ALA A 382 -14.97 13.26 4.50
CA ALA A 382 -14.65 13.12 5.90
C ALA A 382 -13.56 14.13 6.30
N PRO A 383 -13.61 14.67 7.53
CA PRO A 383 -12.60 15.60 8.02
C PRO A 383 -11.18 15.06 7.82
N GLU A 384 -10.27 15.95 7.40
CA GLU A 384 -8.83 15.67 7.22
C GLU A 384 -8.48 14.53 6.23
N VAL A 385 -9.42 14.02 5.42
CA VAL A 385 -9.12 12.90 4.49
C VAL A 385 -8.00 13.28 3.50
N TRP A 386 -8.04 14.49 2.95
CA TRP A 386 -7.01 14.98 2.03
C TRP A 386 -5.64 15.14 2.69
N ARG A 387 -5.60 15.61 3.94
CA ARG A 387 -4.36 15.71 4.72
C ARG A 387 -3.71 14.32 4.87
N ARG A 388 -4.51 13.30 5.14
CA ARG A 388 -4.04 11.91 5.24
C ARG A 388 -3.55 11.38 3.89
N VAL A 389 -4.29 11.62 2.80
CA VAL A 389 -3.89 11.24 1.45
C VAL A 389 -2.56 11.89 1.06
N ILE A 390 -2.43 13.22 1.23
CA ILE A 390 -1.20 13.95 0.89
C ILE A 390 -0.01 13.43 1.69
N TYR A 391 -0.17 13.25 3.01
CA TYR A 391 0.90 12.73 3.85
C TYR A 391 1.31 11.31 3.45
N ALA A 392 0.34 10.42 3.21
CA ALA A 392 0.60 9.06 2.76
C ALA A 392 1.31 9.04 1.40
N SER A 393 0.92 9.91 0.45
CA SER A 393 1.56 10.04 -0.86
C SER A 393 3.01 10.52 -0.75
N ILE A 394 3.28 11.52 0.11
CA ILE A 394 4.65 12.02 0.34
C ILE A 394 5.52 10.89 0.88
N VAL A 395 5.09 10.21 1.95
CA VAL A 395 5.86 9.11 2.53
C VAL A 395 6.07 7.98 1.52
N ALA A 396 5.05 7.62 0.75
CA ALA A 396 5.15 6.59 -0.27
C ALA A 396 6.18 6.92 -1.37
N CYS A 397 6.12 8.14 -1.93
CA CYS A 397 7.09 8.59 -2.92
C CYS A 397 8.49 8.66 -2.33
N THR A 398 8.63 9.20 -1.11
CA THR A 398 9.92 9.28 -0.41
C THR A 398 10.52 7.88 -0.25
N VAL A 399 9.80 6.92 0.31
CA VAL A 399 10.35 5.57 0.53
C VAL A 399 10.70 4.88 -0.79
N GLN A 400 9.87 5.02 -1.83
CA GLN A 400 10.15 4.45 -3.16
C GLN A 400 11.48 4.97 -3.73
N TRP A 401 11.64 6.30 -3.76
CA TRP A 401 12.82 6.93 -4.35
C TRP A 401 14.05 6.85 -3.44
N LEU A 402 13.88 6.77 -2.12
CA LEU A 402 14.99 6.51 -1.20
C LEU A 402 15.45 5.04 -1.21
N SER A 403 14.69 4.12 -1.81
CA SER A 403 15.10 2.72 -1.99
C SER A 403 15.62 2.46 -3.41
N THR A 404 14.89 2.93 -4.43
CA THR A 404 15.28 2.78 -5.84
C THR A 404 16.42 3.73 -6.21
N GLY A 405 16.46 4.93 -5.64
CA GLY A 405 17.49 5.94 -5.87
C GLY A 405 18.90 5.44 -5.57
N PRO A 406 19.17 4.81 -4.41
CA PRO A 406 20.44 4.16 -4.12
C PRO A 406 20.83 3.05 -5.10
N ALA A 407 19.86 2.27 -5.60
CA ALA A 407 20.11 1.26 -6.62
C ALA A 407 20.52 1.90 -7.95
N ILE A 408 19.85 3.00 -8.34
CA ILE A 408 20.22 3.82 -9.51
C ILE A 408 21.62 4.40 -9.29
N MET A 409 21.88 5.03 -8.14
CA MET A 409 23.15 5.66 -7.81
C MET A 409 24.30 4.65 -7.83
N ALA A 410 24.10 3.47 -7.23
CA ALA A 410 25.08 2.40 -7.27
C ALA A 410 25.37 1.96 -8.71
N ALA A 411 24.33 1.74 -9.52
CA ALA A 411 24.49 1.29 -10.91
C ALA A 411 24.87 2.42 -11.90
N TRP A 412 24.77 3.68 -11.49
CA TRP A 412 25.14 4.85 -12.30
C TRP A 412 26.57 5.24 -12.04
N MET A 413 27.01 5.18 -10.78
CA MET A 413 28.38 5.52 -10.39
C MET A 413 29.32 4.33 -10.48
N THR A 414 28.79 3.11 -10.70
CA THR A 414 29.59 1.90 -10.84
C THR A 414 29.05 1.01 -11.98
N PRO A 415 29.92 0.41 -12.81
CA PRO A 415 31.36 0.62 -12.86
C PRO A 415 31.73 1.82 -13.77
N THR A 416 30.87 2.21 -14.71
CA THR A 416 31.03 3.42 -15.54
C THR A 416 30.08 4.52 -15.10
N VAL A 417 30.53 5.77 -15.05
CA VAL A 417 29.65 6.92 -14.79
C VAL A 417 28.68 7.13 -15.94
N GLY A 418 27.40 6.94 -15.68
CA GLY A 418 26.32 7.27 -16.61
C GLY A 418 25.14 6.31 -16.58
N LEU A 419 24.18 6.56 -17.47
CA LEU A 419 23.03 5.70 -17.65
C LEU A 419 23.42 4.49 -18.52
N GLY A 420 23.48 3.30 -17.92
CA GLY A 420 23.69 2.01 -18.58
C GLY A 420 22.47 1.10 -18.44
N CYS A 421 22.54 -0.16 -18.90
CA CYS A 421 21.40 -1.08 -18.80
C CYS A 421 20.92 -1.29 -17.35
N HIS A 422 21.86 -1.35 -16.39
CA HIS A 422 21.55 -1.58 -14.98
C HIS A 422 20.84 -0.38 -14.33
N SER A 423 21.42 0.82 -14.44
CA SER A 423 20.81 2.04 -13.88
C SER A 423 19.52 2.43 -14.59
N ALA A 424 19.44 2.24 -15.92
CA ALA A 424 18.22 2.51 -16.69
C ALA A 424 17.05 1.61 -16.30
N SER A 425 17.31 0.34 -16.02
CA SER A 425 16.24 -0.58 -15.60
C SER A 425 15.71 -0.26 -14.20
N PHE A 426 16.55 0.13 -13.25
CA PHE A 426 16.07 0.63 -11.95
C PHE A 426 15.31 1.95 -12.07
N LEU A 427 15.80 2.87 -12.91
CA LEU A 427 15.13 4.14 -13.19
C LEU A 427 13.75 3.91 -13.82
N LEU A 428 13.66 3.07 -14.84
CA LEU A 428 12.40 2.69 -15.48
C LEU A 428 11.43 2.10 -14.45
N HIS A 429 11.91 1.17 -13.62
CA HIS A 429 11.11 0.59 -12.55
C HIS A 429 10.54 1.66 -11.60
N GLY A 430 11.38 2.58 -11.13
CA GLY A 430 10.99 3.66 -10.22
C GLY A 430 9.98 4.63 -10.83
N VAL A 431 10.18 5.02 -12.10
CA VAL A 431 9.27 5.91 -12.83
C VAL A 431 7.92 5.24 -13.06
N VAL A 432 7.90 4.00 -13.58
CA VAL A 432 6.64 3.29 -13.87
C VAL A 432 5.88 2.95 -12.58
N ALA A 433 6.58 2.61 -11.49
CA ALA A 433 5.98 2.42 -10.18
C ALA A 433 5.28 3.69 -9.66
N THR A 434 5.91 4.85 -9.83
CA THR A 434 5.33 6.14 -9.41
C THR A 434 4.19 6.59 -10.32
N ALA A 435 4.33 6.39 -11.63
CA ALA A 435 3.30 6.74 -12.62
C ALA A 435 2.03 5.88 -12.43
N SER A 436 2.19 4.56 -12.25
CA SER A 436 1.06 3.66 -11.99
C SER A 436 0.30 4.06 -10.72
N PHE A 437 1.02 4.39 -9.64
CA PHE A 437 0.43 4.95 -8.42
C PHE A 437 -0.38 6.23 -8.69
N ALA A 438 0.21 7.21 -9.39
CA ALA A 438 -0.44 8.49 -9.67
C ALA A 438 -1.71 8.30 -10.52
N ILE A 439 -1.65 7.45 -11.54
CA ILE A 439 -2.80 7.13 -12.41
C ILE A 439 -3.92 6.45 -11.61
N ILE A 440 -3.59 5.48 -10.75
CA ILE A 440 -4.58 4.77 -9.91
C ILE A 440 -5.23 5.75 -8.92
N LEU A 441 -4.43 6.56 -8.22
CA LEU A 441 -4.94 7.53 -7.26
C LEU A 441 -5.82 8.59 -7.94
N LEU A 442 -5.44 9.03 -9.14
CA LEU A 442 -6.25 9.93 -9.96
C LEU A 442 -7.62 9.31 -10.27
N GLY A 443 -7.67 8.03 -10.65
CA GLY A 443 -8.93 7.33 -10.89
C GLY A 443 -9.87 7.37 -9.66
N VAL A 444 -9.34 7.04 -8.48
CA VAL A 444 -10.11 7.08 -7.22
C VAL A 444 -10.60 8.49 -6.90
N VAL A 445 -9.76 9.51 -7.11
CA VAL A 445 -10.15 10.91 -6.87
C VAL A 445 -11.25 11.36 -7.83
N VAL A 446 -11.17 10.98 -9.12
CA VAL A 446 -12.17 11.31 -10.14
C VAL A 446 -13.54 10.71 -9.79
N GLU A 447 -13.57 9.43 -9.43
CA GLU A 447 -14.80 8.73 -9.01
C GLU A 447 -15.43 9.41 -7.79
N GLN A 448 -14.62 9.71 -6.79
CA GLN A 448 -15.11 10.33 -5.57
C GLN A 448 -15.55 11.79 -5.78
N PHE A 449 -14.86 12.56 -6.63
CA PHE A 449 -15.25 13.93 -6.97
C PHE A 449 -16.62 13.96 -7.67
N TYR A 450 -16.86 13.00 -8.56
CA TYR A 450 -18.17 12.82 -9.20
C TYR A 450 -19.25 12.52 -8.16
N HIS A 451 -19.04 11.54 -7.27
CA HIS A 451 -19.98 11.23 -6.19
C HIS A 451 -20.22 12.41 -5.23
N SER A 452 -19.22 13.30 -5.09
CA SER A 452 -19.34 14.49 -4.26
C SER A 452 -20.14 15.62 -4.86
N THR A 453 -20.12 15.77 -6.17
CA THR A 453 -20.77 16.89 -6.87
C THR A 453 -22.23 16.60 -7.20
N ASN A 454 -22.62 15.32 -7.26
CA ASN A 454 -23.96 14.88 -7.66
C ASN A 454 -24.63 13.92 -6.64
N PRO A 455 -24.89 14.34 -5.39
CA PRO A 455 -25.46 13.47 -4.36
C PRO A 455 -26.93 13.08 -4.58
N HIS A 456 -27.67 13.77 -5.46
CA HIS A 456 -29.13 13.59 -5.66
C HIS A 456 -29.55 13.24 -7.10
N SER A 457 -28.59 12.89 -7.98
CA SER A 457 -28.85 12.78 -9.41
C SER A 457 -29.43 11.42 -9.80
N TYR A 458 -30.70 11.17 -9.44
CA TYR A 458 -31.51 10.13 -10.08
C TYR A 458 -32.06 10.58 -11.46
N SER A 459 -31.90 11.86 -11.86
CA SER A 459 -32.60 12.39 -13.05
C SER A 459 -31.82 13.30 -14.01
N LEU A 460 -30.48 13.39 -13.95
CA LEU A 460 -29.70 14.23 -14.88
C LEU A 460 -28.59 13.46 -15.61
N SER A 461 -28.69 13.46 -16.94
CA SER A 461 -27.73 13.02 -17.97
C SER A 461 -26.86 11.81 -17.61
N ALA A 462 -27.43 10.60 -17.78
CA ALA A 462 -26.72 9.31 -17.69
C ALA A 462 -25.37 9.29 -18.43
N SER A 463 -25.22 10.08 -19.49
CA SER A 463 -23.97 10.17 -20.28
C SER A 463 -22.81 10.85 -19.54
N SER A 464 -23.06 11.77 -18.60
CA SER A 464 -21.99 12.39 -17.81
C SER A 464 -21.52 11.48 -16.69
N HIS A 465 -22.44 10.79 -16.03
CA HIS A 465 -22.12 9.76 -15.03
C HIS A 465 -21.25 8.66 -15.63
N ALA A 466 -21.69 8.10 -16.76
CA ALA A 466 -20.98 7.03 -17.46
C ALA A 466 -19.56 7.45 -17.86
N ARG A 467 -19.35 8.71 -18.27
CA ARG A 467 -18.01 9.22 -18.64
C ARG A 467 -17.03 9.24 -17.47
N TYR A 468 -17.43 9.73 -16.30
CA TYR A 468 -16.55 9.79 -15.13
C TYR A 468 -16.23 8.40 -14.57
N LEU A 469 -17.23 7.51 -14.53
CA LEU A 469 -17.02 6.12 -14.15
C LEU A 469 -16.06 5.43 -15.12
N THR A 470 -16.31 5.53 -16.43
CA THR A 470 -15.44 4.96 -17.47
C THR A 470 -14.02 5.49 -17.37
N LEU A 471 -13.83 6.79 -17.13
CA LEU A 471 -12.51 7.39 -16.96
C LEU A 471 -11.79 6.87 -15.70
N SER A 472 -12.47 6.82 -14.55
CA SER A 472 -11.90 6.25 -13.32
C SER A 472 -11.51 4.78 -13.50
N GLY A 473 -12.42 3.99 -14.09
CA GLY A 473 -12.19 2.59 -14.43
C GLY A 473 -10.97 2.42 -15.34
N LEU A 474 -10.88 3.21 -16.41
CA LEU A 474 -9.77 3.19 -17.35
C LEU A 474 -8.43 3.54 -16.67
N CYS A 475 -8.39 4.61 -15.87
CA CYS A 475 -7.21 4.97 -15.10
C CYS A 475 -6.76 3.82 -14.19
N ARG A 476 -7.66 3.23 -13.40
CA ARG A 476 -7.33 2.10 -12.52
C ARG A 476 -6.84 0.88 -13.32
N ARG A 477 -7.47 0.55 -14.45
CA ARG A 477 -7.06 -0.57 -15.32
C ARG A 477 -5.66 -0.34 -15.91
N ILE A 478 -5.43 0.82 -16.50
CA ILE A 478 -4.12 1.18 -17.08
C ILE A 478 -3.04 1.16 -16.01
N GLY A 479 -3.28 1.80 -14.86
CA GLY A 479 -2.31 1.84 -13.77
C GLY A 479 -1.99 0.44 -13.23
N LYS A 480 -2.99 -0.45 -13.10
CA LYS A 480 -2.76 -1.85 -12.70
C LYS A 480 -2.00 -2.64 -13.74
N ILE A 481 -2.30 -2.48 -15.03
CA ILE A 481 -1.56 -3.15 -16.11
C ILE A 481 -0.10 -2.68 -16.12
N LEU A 482 0.14 -1.38 -15.97
CA LEU A 482 1.48 -0.81 -15.85
C LEU A 482 2.23 -1.38 -14.64
N ALA A 483 1.61 -1.37 -13.46
CA ALA A 483 2.20 -1.95 -12.25
C ALA A 483 2.50 -3.45 -12.44
N TRP A 484 1.52 -4.24 -12.90
CA TRP A 484 1.71 -5.68 -13.10
C TRP A 484 2.85 -5.98 -14.08
N SER A 485 2.90 -5.25 -15.20
CA SER A 485 3.95 -5.39 -16.22
C SER A 485 5.31 -4.95 -15.67
N ASN A 486 5.34 -3.87 -14.89
CA ASN A 486 6.55 -3.37 -14.25
C ASN A 486 7.12 -4.36 -13.23
N GLY A 487 6.26 -5.03 -12.44
CA GLY A 487 6.67 -6.05 -11.48
C GLY A 487 7.27 -7.28 -12.18
N GLY A 488 6.59 -7.79 -13.22
CA GLY A 488 7.08 -8.90 -14.02
C GLY A 488 8.40 -8.56 -14.74
N LEU A 489 8.49 -7.37 -15.35
CA LEU A 489 9.70 -6.90 -16.01
C LEU A 489 10.85 -6.72 -15.02
N PHE A 490 10.59 -6.17 -13.83
CA PHE A 490 11.62 -5.98 -12.80
C PHE A 490 12.23 -7.32 -12.35
N ILE A 491 11.39 -8.30 -12.04
CA ILE A 491 11.82 -9.68 -11.70
C ILE A 491 12.60 -10.30 -12.85
N ALA A 492 12.09 -10.19 -14.08
CA ALA A 492 12.76 -10.77 -15.25
C ALA A 492 14.14 -10.13 -15.46
N LEU A 493 14.25 -8.81 -15.40
CA LEU A 493 15.53 -8.11 -15.53
C LEU A 493 16.49 -8.51 -14.39
N ASP A 494 16.03 -8.72 -13.17
CA ASP A 494 16.88 -9.20 -12.06
C ASP A 494 17.45 -10.59 -12.38
N LEU A 495 16.62 -11.52 -12.86
CA LEU A 495 17.05 -12.85 -13.28
C LEU A 495 18.04 -12.80 -14.46
N LEU A 496 17.80 -11.96 -15.46
CA LEU A 496 18.69 -11.79 -16.60
C LEU A 496 20.05 -11.21 -16.18
N ARG A 497 20.08 -10.28 -15.21
CA ARG A 497 21.33 -9.76 -14.62
C ARG A 497 22.12 -10.88 -13.94
N PHE A 498 21.47 -11.72 -13.14
CA PHE A 498 22.15 -12.84 -12.47
C PHE A 498 22.61 -13.94 -13.45
N ALA A 499 21.98 -14.03 -14.62
CA ALA A 499 22.34 -14.97 -15.68
C ALA A 499 23.51 -14.47 -16.56
N ASN A 500 24.17 -13.37 -16.21
CA ASN A 500 25.26 -12.72 -16.94
C ASN A 500 24.86 -12.19 -18.34
N ILE A 501 23.56 -12.03 -18.63
CA ILE A 501 23.11 -11.51 -19.94
C ILE A 501 23.49 -10.05 -20.13
N PHE A 502 23.61 -9.31 -19.03
CA PHE A 502 24.01 -7.91 -19.02
C PHE A 502 25.55 -7.75 -19.03
N ASP A 503 26.31 -8.84 -18.89
CA ASP A 503 27.76 -8.82 -18.94
C ASP A 503 28.21 -8.85 -20.41
N ASN A 504 28.08 -7.70 -21.07
CA ASN A 504 28.49 -7.47 -22.45
C ASN A 504 28.92 -6.01 -22.65
N CYS A 505 29.55 -5.70 -23.79
CA CYS A 505 30.02 -4.34 -24.07
C CYS A 505 28.93 -3.27 -24.03
N PHE A 506 27.69 -3.59 -24.43
CA PHE A 506 26.60 -2.62 -24.50
C PHE A 506 26.06 -2.28 -23.11
N CYS A 507 25.82 -3.29 -22.27
CA CYS A 507 25.26 -3.09 -20.94
C CYS A 507 26.29 -2.72 -19.87
N GLY A 508 27.55 -3.15 -20.04
CA GLY A 508 28.68 -2.71 -19.24
C GLY A 508 29.21 -1.31 -19.62
N SER A 509 28.63 -0.67 -20.64
CA SER A 509 28.95 0.71 -20.98
C SER A 509 27.76 1.65 -20.79
N ALA A 510 28.05 2.92 -20.54
CA ALA A 510 27.03 3.97 -20.36
C ALA A 510 26.43 4.46 -21.72
N VAL A 511 26.22 3.56 -22.69
CA VAL A 511 25.74 3.90 -24.03
C VAL A 511 24.32 4.48 -24.03
N PHE A 512 23.46 4.09 -23.09
CA PHE A 512 22.11 4.67 -22.99
C PHE A 512 22.13 6.17 -22.70
N GLY A 513 23.05 6.64 -21.84
CA GLY A 513 23.16 8.05 -21.49
C GLY A 513 24.10 8.85 -22.39
N LEU A 514 25.24 8.27 -22.78
CA LEU A 514 26.32 8.97 -23.49
C LEU A 514 26.31 8.72 -25.01
N GLY A 515 25.50 7.76 -25.47
CA GLY A 515 25.47 7.33 -26.86
C GLY A 515 26.67 6.46 -27.26
N VAL A 516 26.61 5.91 -28.46
CA VAL A 516 27.60 4.96 -29.01
C VAL A 516 29.02 5.56 -29.14
N ASN A 517 29.12 6.88 -29.28
CA ASN A 517 30.39 7.57 -29.51
C ASN A 517 31.15 7.91 -28.21
N HIS A 518 30.43 8.08 -27.10
CA HIS A 518 31.02 8.50 -25.83
C HIS A 518 30.84 7.46 -24.72
N GLY A 519 30.06 6.40 -24.95
CA GLY A 519 29.98 5.26 -24.06
C GLY A 519 31.35 4.58 -23.92
N TYR A 520 31.68 4.19 -22.70
CA TYR A 520 32.93 3.50 -22.36
C TYR A 520 32.64 2.43 -21.31
N ASN A 521 33.56 1.49 -21.14
CA ASN A 521 33.52 0.39 -20.19
C ASN A 521 34.77 0.45 -19.32
N THR A 522 34.66 0.19 -18.02
CA THR A 522 35.81 0.17 -17.10
C THR A 522 36.53 -1.16 -17.15
N VAL A 523 37.86 -1.10 -17.27
CA VAL A 523 38.72 -2.28 -17.43
C VAL A 523 39.65 -2.44 -16.24
N LEU A 524 40.23 -1.35 -15.75
CA LEU A 524 41.13 -1.34 -14.61
C LEU A 524 40.35 -0.89 -13.37
N TYR A 525 40.04 -1.87 -12.52
CA TYR A 525 39.45 -1.63 -11.21
C TYR A 525 40.60 -1.41 -10.23
N ASP A 526 41.25 -0.25 -10.33
CA ASP A 526 42.09 0.17 -9.22
C ASP A 526 41.20 0.31 -7.98
N HIS A 527 41.76 0.07 -6.79
CA HIS A 527 41.15 0.21 -5.46
C HIS A 527 40.74 1.66 -5.13
N SER A 528 40.33 2.42 -6.14
CA SER A 528 39.81 3.76 -6.03
C SER A 528 38.68 3.74 -5.01
N MET A 529 38.96 4.33 -3.85
CA MET A 529 38.02 4.46 -2.73
C MET A 529 36.68 5.05 -3.18
N HIS A 530 36.64 5.74 -4.33
CA HIS A 530 35.45 6.27 -4.96
C HIS A 530 34.33 5.23 -5.20
N PHE A 531 34.60 4.07 -5.80
CA PHE A 531 33.56 3.07 -6.06
C PHE A 531 32.98 2.50 -4.76
N VAL A 532 33.88 2.17 -3.83
CA VAL A 532 33.53 1.64 -2.51
C VAL A 532 32.69 2.65 -1.74
N ASN A 533 33.05 3.93 -1.77
CA ASN A 533 32.33 4.99 -1.07
C ASN A 533 30.89 5.16 -1.60
N TRP A 534 30.68 5.15 -2.92
CA TRP A 534 29.33 5.24 -3.48
C TRP A 534 28.47 4.01 -3.17
N TRP A 535 29.09 2.84 -3.20
CA TRP A 535 28.42 1.60 -2.80
C TRP A 535 28.00 1.62 -1.31
N ILE A 536 28.91 1.98 -0.40
CA ILE A 536 28.61 2.15 1.03
C ILE A 536 27.50 3.19 1.21
N ALA A 537 27.60 4.33 0.53
CA ALA A 537 26.61 5.39 0.60
C ALA A 537 25.22 4.89 0.17
N SER A 538 25.13 4.11 -0.91
CA SER A 538 23.88 3.51 -1.36
C SER A 538 23.25 2.61 -0.30
N ILE A 539 24.03 1.70 0.30
CA ILE A 539 23.53 0.80 1.35
C ILE A 539 23.08 1.59 2.57
N VAL A 540 23.90 2.52 3.06
CA VAL A 540 23.57 3.35 4.23
C VAL A 540 22.29 4.14 3.98
N PHE A 541 22.11 4.68 2.78
CA PHE A 541 20.93 5.46 2.43
C PHE A 541 19.67 4.58 2.36
N ALA A 542 19.72 3.43 1.67
CA ALA A 542 18.60 2.52 1.56
C ALA A 542 18.19 1.96 2.94
N THR A 543 19.16 1.54 3.76
CA THR A 543 18.92 1.03 5.12
C THR A 543 18.32 2.09 6.03
N THR A 544 18.84 3.31 5.99
CA THR A 544 18.29 4.44 6.75
C THR A 544 16.86 4.74 6.32
N ALA A 545 16.57 4.72 5.02
CA ALA A 545 15.21 4.95 4.51
C ALA A 545 14.22 3.88 4.99
N ALA A 546 14.61 2.59 4.93
CA ALA A 546 13.79 1.50 5.42
C ALA A 546 13.53 1.58 6.93
N PHE A 547 14.57 1.95 7.70
CA PHE A 547 14.49 2.14 9.14
C PHE A 547 13.60 3.33 9.53
N LEU A 548 13.77 4.49 8.88
CA LEU A 548 12.93 5.66 9.10
C LEU A 548 11.46 5.39 8.76
N PHE A 549 11.21 4.64 7.68
CA PHE A 549 9.85 4.22 7.33
C PHE A 549 9.24 3.32 8.41
N TRP A 550 9.99 2.34 8.91
CA TRP A 550 9.55 1.50 10.04
C TRP A 550 9.25 2.33 11.30
N ILE A 551 10.12 3.28 11.68
CA ILE A 551 9.87 4.20 12.79
C ILE A 551 8.60 5.01 12.56
N SER A 552 8.38 5.52 11.35
CA SER A 552 7.20 6.32 11.04
C SER A 552 5.90 5.54 11.29
N ILE A 553 5.86 4.26 10.93
CA ILE A 553 4.72 3.37 11.18
C ILE A 553 4.51 3.20 12.69
N PHE A 554 5.59 2.94 13.43
CA PHE A 554 5.54 2.74 14.88
C PHE A 554 5.02 3.99 15.62
N VAL A 555 5.59 5.17 15.30
CA VAL A 555 5.23 6.45 15.92
C VAL A 555 3.81 6.89 15.57
N LEU A 556 3.34 6.61 14.35
CA LEU A 556 1.98 6.98 13.96
C LEU A 556 0.91 6.06 14.53
N ARG A 557 1.28 4.84 14.94
CA ARG A 557 0.39 3.85 15.56
C ARG A 557 0.20 4.09 17.06
N ALA A 558 1.29 4.44 17.76
CA ALA A 558 1.27 4.85 19.16
C ALA A 558 0.34 6.05 19.34
#